data_AF-F6FTX9-F1
#
_entry.id   AF-F6FTX9-F1
#
_cell.length_a   1.000
_cell.length_b   1.000
_cell.length_c   1.000
_cell.angle_alpha   90.00
_cell.angle_beta   90.00
_cell.angle_gamma   90.00
#
_symmetry.space_group_name_H-M   'P 1'
#
loop_
_entity.id
_entity.type
_entity.pdbx_description
1 polymer ?
#
loop_
_entity_poly.entity_id
_entity_poly.type
_entity_poly.pdbx_seq_one_letter_code
_entity_poly.pdbx_strand_id
1 'polypeptide(L)'
;MTEHTESSAARRDGEHRAPVRRPASLQRPMMIGKIHRATVTQADLHYVGSITIDTDLLDAADLIPGQQVDVVDVTNGARLTTYVIPGEAGSGQISINGAAAHLVHPGDVVIVIAYGMLSDYDARTFLPNVVFVDENNRIVEVHDDPGHAPDGYGLLDSGVPIEPYQAAGLVRTAAGRAVAEAHDVEPAR
;
A
#
# COMPACT_ATOMS: atom_id res chain seq x y z
N MET A 1 -26.90 -52.09 -38.22
CA MET A 1 -27.52 -51.09 -39.11
C MET A 1 -28.68 -50.48 -38.34
N THR A 2 -28.39 -49.42 -37.59
CA THR A 2 -29.36 -48.46 -37.03
C THR A 2 -28.55 -47.23 -36.64
N GLU A 3 -28.60 -46.23 -37.51
CA GLU A 3 -28.25 -44.85 -37.22
C GLU A 3 -29.36 -44.20 -36.36
N HIS A 4 -29.08 -42.95 -35.93
CA HIS A 4 -29.90 -41.96 -35.23
C HIS A 4 -29.50 -41.81 -33.74
N THR A 5 -29.10 -40.64 -33.22
CA THR A 5 -29.00 -39.26 -33.73
C THR A 5 -28.12 -38.48 -32.74
N GLU A 6 -27.26 -37.59 -33.22
CA GLU A 6 -26.61 -36.56 -32.39
C GLU A 6 -27.66 -35.66 -31.74
N SER A 7 -27.55 -35.40 -30.44
CA SER A 7 -28.22 -34.25 -29.82
C SER A 7 -27.26 -33.54 -28.88
N SER A 8 -26.52 -32.61 -29.49
CA SER A 8 -25.99 -31.40 -28.86
C SER A 8 -27.07 -30.69 -28.06
N ALA A 9 -26.80 -30.38 -26.79
CA ALA A 9 -27.46 -29.27 -26.09
C ALA A 9 -26.62 -28.76 -24.91
N ALA A 10 -26.06 -27.57 -25.13
CA ALA A 10 -25.82 -26.51 -24.16
C ALA A 10 -24.88 -26.79 -22.98
N ARG A 11 -23.61 -26.45 -23.20
CA ARG A 11 -22.75 -25.87 -22.15
C ARG A 11 -23.55 -24.71 -21.52
N ARG A 12 -23.76 -24.77 -20.21
CA ARG A 12 -24.42 -23.68 -19.48
C ARG A 12 -23.47 -22.49 -19.51
N ASP A 13 -23.79 -21.53 -20.37
CA ASP A 13 -23.20 -20.20 -20.36
C ASP A 13 -23.22 -19.66 -18.94
N GLY A 14 -22.07 -19.14 -18.52
CA GLY A 14 -21.84 -18.64 -17.17
C GLY A 14 -22.97 -17.72 -16.74
N GLU A 15 -23.63 -18.09 -15.65
CA GLU A 15 -24.53 -17.20 -14.93
C GLU A 15 -23.75 -15.93 -14.60
N HIS A 16 -23.98 -14.90 -15.42
CA HIS A 16 -23.53 -13.55 -15.15
C HIS A 16 -24.32 -13.09 -13.93
N ARG A 17 -23.79 -13.41 -12.75
CA ARG A 17 -24.34 -12.97 -11.47
C ARG A 17 -24.58 -11.48 -11.59
N ALA A 18 -25.85 -11.06 -11.45
CA ALA A 18 -26.24 -9.66 -11.51
C ALA A 18 -25.27 -8.82 -10.66
N PRO A 19 -24.81 -7.65 -11.13
CA PRO A 19 -23.81 -6.87 -10.43
C PRO A 19 -24.29 -6.62 -9.00
N VAL A 20 -23.49 -7.06 -8.03
CA VAL A 20 -23.79 -6.87 -6.62
C VAL A 20 -23.88 -5.37 -6.38
N ARG A 21 -25.09 -4.87 -6.12
CA ARG A 21 -25.32 -3.45 -5.87
C ARG A 21 -24.69 -3.10 -4.53
N ARG A 22 -23.56 -2.39 -4.55
CA ARG A 22 -22.89 -1.94 -3.34
C ARG A 22 -23.47 -0.60 -2.89
N PRO A 23 -23.66 -0.39 -1.58
CA PRO A 23 -24.16 0.89 -1.08
C PRO A 23 -23.09 1.97 -1.27
N ALA A 24 -23.51 3.17 -1.67
CA ALA A 24 -22.61 4.33 -1.84
C ALA A 24 -21.96 4.77 -0.52
N SER A 25 -22.54 4.39 0.62
CA SER A 25 -21.99 4.64 1.96
C SER A 25 -20.92 3.63 2.38
N LEU A 26 -20.60 2.62 1.55
CA LEU A 26 -19.56 1.65 1.88
C LEU A 26 -18.18 2.32 1.89
N GLN A 27 -17.51 2.23 3.03
CA GLN A 27 -16.13 2.63 3.22
C GLN A 27 -15.27 1.39 3.51
N ARG A 28 -14.02 1.39 3.03
CA ARG A 28 -13.03 0.32 3.23
C ARG A 28 -11.81 0.87 3.95
N PRO A 29 -11.35 0.22 5.03
CA PRO A 29 -10.00 0.47 5.54
C PRO A 29 -9.00 -0.11 4.54
N MET A 30 -8.16 0.74 3.98
CA MET A 30 -7.15 0.40 2.98
C MET A 30 -5.78 0.83 3.47
N MET A 31 -4.74 0.06 3.15
CA MET A 31 -3.36 0.52 3.31
C MET A 31 -3.14 1.67 2.32
N ILE A 32 -2.69 2.82 2.81
CA ILE A 32 -2.46 4.01 1.98
C ILE A 32 -0.97 4.32 1.77
N GLY A 33 -0.14 3.93 2.74
CA GLY A 33 1.30 4.07 2.66
C GLY A 33 2.01 3.09 3.59
N LYS A 34 3.23 2.70 3.26
CA LYS A 34 4.11 1.97 4.18
C LYS A 34 5.58 2.32 3.98
N ILE A 35 6.33 2.31 5.08
CA ILE A 35 7.79 2.26 5.08
C ILE A 35 8.17 0.83 5.47
N HIS A 36 8.79 0.12 4.54
CA HIS A 36 9.06 -1.30 4.64
C HIS A 36 10.49 -1.56 5.09
N ARG A 37 10.61 -2.34 6.18
CA ARG A 37 11.88 -2.82 6.75
C ARG A 37 12.83 -1.71 7.23
N ALA A 38 12.27 -0.65 7.80
CA ALA A 38 13.07 0.39 8.45
C ALA A 38 13.74 -0.16 9.72
N THR A 39 14.96 0.24 9.97
CA THR A 39 15.73 -0.09 11.19
C THR A 39 15.47 0.96 12.26
N VAL A 40 15.06 0.54 13.45
CA VAL A 40 14.84 1.43 14.58
C VAL A 40 16.18 2.01 15.03
N THR A 41 16.32 3.33 14.98
CA THR A 41 17.57 4.03 15.31
C THR A 41 17.67 4.34 16.80
N GLN A 42 16.54 4.53 17.47
CA GLN A 42 16.48 4.89 18.89
C GLN A 42 15.19 4.39 19.54
N ALA A 43 15.24 4.10 20.84
CA ALA A 43 14.05 3.93 21.65
C ALA A 43 14.26 4.59 23.01
N ASP A 44 13.32 5.45 23.43
CA ASP A 44 13.41 6.17 24.71
C ASP A 44 12.06 6.11 25.46
N LEU A 45 12.07 5.43 26.61
CA LEU A 45 10.91 5.27 27.48
C LEU A 45 10.44 6.59 28.11
N HIS A 46 11.35 7.52 28.34
CA HIS A 46 11.07 8.77 29.06
C HIS A 46 10.78 9.94 28.14
N TYR A 47 10.84 9.73 26.83
CA TYR A 47 10.51 10.73 25.83
C TYR A 47 8.99 10.80 25.57
N VAL A 48 8.52 11.95 25.08
CA VAL A 48 7.10 12.13 24.71
C VAL A 48 6.75 11.15 23.60
N GLY A 49 5.77 10.29 23.87
CA GLY A 49 5.52 9.07 23.10
C GLY A 49 5.12 9.27 21.64
N SER A 50 5.04 8.12 20.95
CA SER A 50 4.79 7.88 19.51
C SER A 50 6.03 7.56 18.69
N ILE A 51 5.96 7.60 17.35
CA ILE A 51 7.10 7.29 16.47
C ILE A 51 7.61 8.56 15.78
N THR A 52 8.89 8.85 15.95
CA THR A 52 9.57 9.92 15.20
C THR A 52 10.20 9.34 13.94
N ILE A 53 9.90 9.91 12.77
CA ILE A 53 10.34 9.41 11.47
C ILE A 53 10.96 10.56 10.67
N ASP A 54 12.11 10.30 10.05
CA ASP A 54 12.71 11.19 9.03
C ASP A 54 11.66 11.68 8.03
N THR A 55 11.61 13.00 7.83
CA THR A 55 10.59 13.63 6.98
C THR A 55 10.73 13.23 5.49
N ASP A 56 11.92 12.89 5.00
CA ASP A 56 12.10 12.38 3.63
C ASP A 56 11.37 11.04 3.45
N LEU A 57 11.33 10.20 4.49
CA LEU A 57 10.59 8.93 4.48
C LEU A 57 9.08 9.15 4.60
N LEU A 58 8.67 10.16 5.37
CA LEU A 58 7.26 10.55 5.48
C LEU A 58 6.72 11.01 4.13
N ASP A 59 7.43 11.92 3.47
CA ASP A 59 7.05 12.46 2.16
C ASP A 59 6.99 11.34 1.12
N ALA A 60 7.98 10.44 1.09
CA ALA A 60 8.01 9.33 0.15
C ALA A 60 6.87 8.32 0.37
N ALA A 61 6.43 8.12 1.62
CA ALA A 61 5.37 7.19 1.96
C ALA A 61 3.96 7.82 2.02
N ASP A 62 3.84 9.13 1.76
CA ASP A 62 2.62 9.94 1.93
C ASP A 62 2.03 9.85 3.35
N LEU A 63 2.90 10.03 4.35
CA LEU A 63 2.53 10.07 5.75
C LEU A 63 2.64 11.51 6.28
N ILE A 64 1.64 11.95 7.05
CA ILE A 64 1.63 13.30 7.64
C ILE A 64 1.80 13.27 9.16
N PRO A 65 2.37 14.33 9.76
CA PRO A 65 2.45 14.47 11.22
C PRO A 65 1.09 14.28 11.91
N GLY A 66 1.08 13.50 12.99
CA GLY A 66 -0.13 13.17 13.76
C GLY A 66 -1.00 12.06 13.15
N GLN A 67 -0.67 11.55 11.96
CA GLN A 67 -1.40 10.44 11.36
C GLN A 67 -1.21 9.15 12.14
N GLN A 68 -2.30 8.39 12.31
CA GLN A 68 -2.25 7.06 12.92
C GLN A 68 -1.50 6.08 12.02
N VAL A 69 -0.58 5.33 12.61
CA VAL A 69 0.18 4.26 11.95
C VAL A 69 0.22 3.02 12.83
N ASP A 70 0.31 1.86 12.18
CA ASP A 70 0.71 0.63 12.83
C ASP A 70 2.21 0.41 12.62
N VAL A 71 2.92 0.11 13.69
CA VAL A 71 4.31 -0.34 13.65
C VAL A 71 4.31 -1.84 13.96
N VAL A 72 4.82 -2.61 13.00
CA VAL A 72 4.93 -4.06 13.13
C VAL A 72 6.40 -4.45 13.10
N ASP A 73 6.85 -5.07 14.19
CA ASP A 73 8.24 -5.46 14.37
C ASP A 73 8.49 -6.82 13.73
N VAL A 74 9.36 -6.84 12.73
CA VAL A 74 9.73 -8.05 11.99
C VAL A 74 10.67 -8.93 12.81
N THR A 75 11.43 -8.33 13.72
CA THR A 75 12.46 -8.98 14.54
C THR A 75 11.83 -9.84 15.62
N ASN A 76 10.87 -9.27 16.36
CA ASN A 76 10.29 -9.92 17.53
C ASN A 76 8.77 -10.19 17.42
N GLY A 77 8.10 -9.69 16.39
CA GLY A 77 6.67 -9.90 16.14
C GLY A 77 5.72 -8.97 16.89
N ALA A 78 6.23 -8.00 17.67
CA ALA A 78 5.42 -6.99 18.35
C ALA A 78 4.62 -6.14 17.35
N ARG A 79 3.45 -5.68 17.79
CA ARG A 79 2.57 -4.82 16.99
C ARG A 79 2.01 -3.73 17.89
N LEU A 80 2.08 -2.50 17.44
CA LEU A 80 1.52 -1.35 18.15
C LEU A 80 0.93 -0.35 17.17
N THR A 81 -0.13 0.32 17.60
CA THR A 81 -0.73 1.44 16.89
C THR A 81 -0.31 2.73 17.60
N THR A 82 0.16 3.70 16.84
CA THR A 82 0.58 5.01 17.36
C THR A 82 0.37 6.10 16.31
N TYR A 83 1.01 7.26 16.46
CA TYR A 83 0.95 8.35 15.50
C TYR A 83 2.35 8.87 15.12
N VAL A 84 2.43 9.57 13.99
CA VAL A 84 3.71 10.08 13.46
C VAL A 84 4.11 11.41 14.10
N ILE A 85 5.41 11.55 14.42
CA ILE A 85 6.08 12.82 14.71
C ILE A 85 7.19 13.01 13.65
N PRO A 86 7.35 14.22 13.07
CA PRO A 86 8.41 14.47 12.09
C PRO A 86 9.78 14.54 12.77
N GLY A 87 10.75 13.85 12.18
CA GLY A 87 12.17 13.88 12.50
C GLY A 87 12.97 14.72 11.49
N GLU A 88 14.28 14.82 11.72
CA GLU A 88 15.19 15.58 10.85
C GLU A 88 15.30 14.93 9.45
N ALA A 89 15.17 15.74 8.40
CA ALA A 89 15.22 15.27 7.02
C ALA A 89 16.60 14.68 6.67
N GLY A 90 16.62 13.52 6.01
CA GLY A 90 17.83 12.83 5.58
C GLY A 90 18.65 12.24 6.72
N SER A 91 18.12 12.18 7.95
CA SER A 91 18.78 11.57 9.09
C SER A 91 18.71 10.04 9.11
N GLY A 92 17.72 9.45 8.43
CA GLY A 92 17.33 8.05 8.56
C GLY A 92 16.67 7.73 9.91
N GLN A 93 16.22 8.73 10.66
CA GLN A 93 15.70 8.54 12.02
C GLN A 93 14.41 7.72 12.03
N ILE A 94 14.39 6.71 12.90
CA ILE A 94 13.21 5.93 13.31
C ILE A 94 13.29 5.75 14.82
N SER A 95 12.63 6.64 15.59
CA SER A 95 12.66 6.63 17.05
C SER A 95 11.34 6.17 17.64
N ILE A 96 11.37 5.13 18.47
CA ILE A 96 10.20 4.63 19.20
C ILE A 96 10.18 5.19 20.62
N ASN A 97 9.19 6.00 20.95
CA ASN A 97 9.17 6.76 22.20
C ASN A 97 8.08 6.26 23.17
N GLY A 98 8.31 6.47 24.46
CA GLY A 98 7.34 6.19 25.51
C GLY A 98 7.08 4.70 25.73
N ALA A 99 5.82 4.33 25.98
CA ALA A 99 5.43 2.96 26.32
C ALA A 99 5.83 1.91 25.24
N ALA A 100 5.95 2.33 23.97
CA ALA A 100 6.34 1.47 22.87
C ALA A 100 7.81 1.00 22.95
N ALA A 101 8.68 1.73 23.66
CA ALA A 101 10.10 1.38 23.85
C ALA A 101 10.31 0.08 24.68
N HIS A 102 9.25 -0.41 25.35
CA HIS A 102 9.27 -1.72 26.00
C HIS A 102 9.19 -2.90 25.01
N LEU A 103 8.69 -2.68 23.80
CA LEU A 103 8.36 -3.72 22.83
C LEU A 103 9.23 -3.68 21.58
N VAL A 104 9.86 -2.53 21.30
CA VAL A 104 10.67 -2.28 20.11
C VAL A 104 11.95 -1.58 20.54
N HIS A 105 13.09 -2.05 20.05
CA HIS A 105 14.41 -1.63 20.49
C HIS A 105 15.27 -1.13 19.33
N PRO A 106 16.31 -0.32 19.60
CA PRO A 106 17.28 0.05 18.58
C PRO A 106 17.89 -1.18 17.89
N GLY A 107 17.92 -1.17 16.56
CA GLY A 107 18.37 -2.28 15.73
C GLY A 107 17.25 -3.22 15.26
N ASP A 108 16.04 -3.14 15.83
CA ASP A 108 14.91 -3.92 15.33
C ASP A 108 14.49 -3.43 13.94
N VAL A 109 14.14 -4.36 13.06
CA VAL A 109 13.55 -4.09 11.75
C VAL A 109 12.03 -4.01 11.89
N VAL A 110 11.44 -2.90 11.45
CA VAL A 110 10.00 -2.64 11.53
C VAL A 110 9.40 -2.32 10.18
N ILE A 111 8.08 -2.46 10.07
CA ILE A 111 7.28 -1.91 8.97
C ILE A 111 6.31 -0.91 9.59
N VAL A 112 6.30 0.32 9.08
CA VAL A 112 5.35 1.37 9.47
C VAL A 112 4.25 1.40 8.41
N ILE A 113 2.98 1.30 8.81
CA ILE A 113 1.84 1.18 7.91
C ILE A 113 0.80 2.23 8.25
N ALA A 114 0.42 3.04 7.26
CA ALA A 114 -0.71 3.95 7.36
C ALA A 114 -1.95 3.33 6.70
N TYR A 115 -3.10 3.45 7.37
CA TYR A 115 -4.40 3.05 6.83
C TYR A 115 -5.33 4.26 6.67
N GLY A 116 -6.12 4.24 5.60
CA GLY A 116 -7.13 5.25 5.30
C GLY A 116 -8.50 4.61 5.06
N MET A 117 -9.56 5.37 5.32
CA MET A 117 -10.92 4.97 4.95
C MET A 117 -11.23 5.52 3.55
N LEU A 118 -11.40 4.62 2.58
CA LEU A 118 -11.71 4.96 1.20
C LEU A 118 -13.10 4.49 0.81
N SER A 119 -13.77 5.22 -0.08
CA SER A 119 -15.03 4.74 -0.66
C SER A 119 -14.81 3.42 -1.42
N ASP A 120 -15.83 2.57 -1.59
CA ASP A 120 -15.67 1.34 -2.39
C ASP A 120 -15.22 1.62 -3.83
N TYR A 121 -15.51 2.81 -4.36
CA TYR A 121 -15.05 3.25 -5.67
C TYR A 121 -13.55 3.52 -5.65
N ASP A 122 -13.09 4.40 -4.77
CA ASP A 122 -11.67 4.79 -4.70
C ASP A 122 -10.79 3.61 -4.29
N ALA A 123 -11.23 2.81 -3.33
CA ALA A 123 -10.50 1.65 -2.82
C ALA A 123 -10.16 0.59 -3.88
N ARG A 124 -10.84 0.60 -5.04
CA ARG A 124 -10.59 -0.35 -6.12
C ARG A 124 -9.49 0.08 -7.05
N THR A 125 -9.23 1.37 -7.14
CA THR A 125 -8.23 1.93 -8.07
C THR A 125 -7.09 2.60 -7.32
N PHE A 126 -7.20 2.73 -6.00
CA PHE A 126 -6.19 3.35 -5.17
C PHE A 126 -4.91 2.53 -5.15
N LEU A 127 -3.80 3.21 -5.42
CA LEU A 127 -2.42 2.73 -5.39
C LEU A 127 -1.74 3.31 -4.13
N PRO A 128 -1.26 2.48 -3.19
CA PRO A 128 -0.54 2.97 -2.01
C PRO A 128 0.88 3.43 -2.33
N ASN A 129 1.49 4.21 -1.44
CA ASN A 129 2.92 4.52 -1.52
C ASN A 129 3.72 3.48 -0.71
N VAL A 130 4.52 2.66 -1.37
CA VAL A 130 5.36 1.63 -0.76
C VAL A 130 6.82 2.07 -0.83
N VAL A 131 7.39 2.45 0.30
CA VAL A 131 8.81 2.83 0.41
C VAL A 131 9.60 1.67 0.96
N PHE A 132 10.58 1.17 0.21
CA PHE A 132 11.58 0.23 0.70
C PHE A 132 12.86 0.97 1.05
N VAL A 133 13.45 0.62 2.20
CA VAL A 133 14.69 1.25 2.67
C VAL A 133 15.79 0.22 2.93
N ASP A 134 17.04 0.69 2.92
CA ASP A 134 18.21 -0.10 3.32
C ASP A 134 18.38 -0.12 4.86
N GLU A 135 19.44 -0.78 5.34
CA GLU A 135 19.76 -0.87 6.78
C GLU A 135 20.06 0.48 7.45
N ASN A 136 20.37 1.51 6.66
CA ASN A 136 20.61 2.88 7.12
C ASN A 136 19.39 3.78 6.90
N ASN A 137 18.22 3.18 6.64
CA ASN A 137 16.96 3.84 6.34
C ASN A 137 17.03 4.80 5.13
N ARG A 138 17.88 4.50 4.15
CA ARG A 138 17.91 5.21 2.86
C ARG A 138 16.93 4.56 1.91
N ILE A 139 16.17 5.40 1.21
CA ILE A 139 15.21 4.93 0.22
C ILE A 139 15.97 4.20 -0.89
N VAL A 140 15.58 2.95 -1.09
CA VAL A 140 16.06 2.09 -2.17
C VAL A 140 15.10 2.17 -3.34
N GLU A 141 13.80 2.07 -3.05
CA GLU A 141 12.76 2.02 -4.04
C GLU A 141 11.45 2.59 -3.48
N VAL A 142 10.68 3.25 -4.35
CA VAL A 142 9.30 3.64 -4.09
C VAL A 142 8.43 3.03 -5.19
N HIS A 143 7.40 2.29 -4.80
CA HIS A 143 6.50 1.61 -5.72
C HIS A 143 5.05 1.62 -5.20
N ASP A 144 4.11 1.05 -5.95
CA ASP A 144 2.70 0.99 -5.59
C ASP A 144 2.18 -0.43 -5.30
N ASP A 145 2.99 -1.46 -5.51
CA ASP A 145 2.64 -2.84 -5.17
C ASP A 145 3.04 -3.19 -3.71
N PRO A 146 2.08 -3.49 -2.80
CA PRO A 146 2.34 -3.91 -1.43
C PRO A 146 3.11 -5.23 -1.30
N GLY A 147 3.11 -6.07 -2.34
CA GLY A 147 3.77 -7.37 -2.37
C GLY A 147 5.18 -7.34 -2.98
N HIS A 148 5.57 -6.26 -3.64
CA HIS A 148 6.88 -6.14 -4.30
C HIS A 148 8.03 -5.98 -3.30
N ALA A 149 9.15 -6.64 -3.61
CA ALA A 149 10.42 -6.51 -2.91
C ALA A 149 11.57 -6.23 -3.92
N PRO A 150 12.46 -5.26 -3.64
CA PRO A 150 13.57 -4.97 -4.54
C PRO A 150 14.57 -6.12 -4.67
N ASP A 151 15.15 -6.25 -5.86
CA ASP A 151 16.22 -7.22 -6.14
C ASP A 151 17.45 -6.99 -5.24
N GLY A 152 18.13 -8.08 -4.87
CA GLY A 152 19.41 -8.02 -4.14
C GLY A 152 19.29 -7.89 -2.61
N TYR A 153 18.08 -7.78 -2.06
CA TYR A 153 17.85 -7.69 -0.60
C TYR A 153 17.51 -9.03 0.07
N GLY A 154 17.59 -10.15 -0.68
CA GLY A 154 17.32 -11.49 -0.15
C GLY A 154 15.85 -11.72 0.24
N LEU A 155 14.95 -10.90 -0.29
CA LEU A 155 13.50 -11.00 -0.10
C LEU A 155 12.85 -11.55 -1.37
N LEU A 156 11.65 -12.09 -1.19
CA LEU A 156 10.83 -12.57 -2.29
C LEU A 156 9.56 -11.72 -2.34
N ASP A 157 9.07 -11.48 -3.55
CA ASP A 157 7.74 -10.92 -3.74
C ASP A 157 6.69 -11.80 -3.04
N SER A 158 5.73 -11.13 -2.44
CA SER A 158 4.60 -11.76 -1.78
C SER A 158 3.37 -11.71 -2.67
N GLY A 159 2.91 -12.89 -3.08
CA GLY A 159 1.67 -13.04 -3.85
C GLY A 159 1.86 -12.84 -5.36
N VAL A 160 0.81 -12.36 -6.01
CA VAL A 160 0.81 -12.00 -7.42
C VAL A 160 0.69 -10.48 -7.55
N PRO A 161 1.15 -9.87 -8.66
CA PRO A 161 1.04 -8.42 -8.85
C PRO A 161 -0.39 -7.94 -8.63
N ILE A 162 -0.54 -6.78 -8.00
CA ILE A 162 -1.87 -6.28 -7.62
C ILE A 162 -2.62 -5.58 -8.75
N GLU A 163 -1.91 -5.17 -9.80
CA GLU A 163 -2.45 -4.46 -10.97
C GLU A 163 -3.75 -5.09 -11.54
N PRO A 164 -3.86 -6.43 -11.73
CA PRO A 164 -5.08 -7.05 -12.25
C PRO A 164 -6.29 -6.85 -11.31
N TYR A 165 -6.07 -6.71 -10.01
CA TYR A 165 -7.11 -6.53 -9.01
C TYR A 165 -7.55 -5.07 -8.88
N GLN A 166 -6.68 -4.13 -9.25
CA GLN A 166 -6.99 -2.70 -9.27
C GLN A 166 -7.61 -2.24 -10.60
N ALA A 167 -7.09 -2.74 -11.73
CA ALA A 167 -7.64 -2.46 -13.06
C ALA A 167 -9.03 -3.07 -13.28
N ALA A 168 -9.35 -4.19 -12.60
CA ALA A 168 -10.69 -4.79 -12.63
C ALA A 168 -11.80 -3.90 -12.03
N GLY A 169 -11.44 -2.77 -11.40
CA GLY A 169 -12.37 -1.69 -11.01
C GLY A 169 -12.87 -0.83 -12.17
N LEU A 170 -12.22 -0.87 -13.34
CA LEU A 170 -12.67 -0.22 -14.58
C LEU A 170 -13.79 -1.03 -15.25
N VAL A 171 -14.93 -1.22 -14.57
CA VAL A 171 -16.17 -1.48 -15.29
C VAL A 171 -16.58 -0.18 -15.96
N ARG A 172 -16.14 -0.02 -17.21
CA ARG A 172 -16.55 1.08 -18.08
C ARG A 172 -18.06 1.04 -18.32
N THR A 173 -18.71 2.12 -17.86
CA THR A 173 -19.90 2.82 -18.36
C THR A 173 -21.31 2.38 -17.95
N ALA A 174 -22.04 3.35 -17.39
CA ALA A 174 -23.14 3.99 -18.11
C ALA A 174 -23.07 5.53 -17.92
N ALA A 175 -22.17 6.18 -18.67
CA ALA A 175 -22.12 7.60 -19.07
C ALA A 175 -20.65 8.00 -19.33
N GLY A 176 -20.11 7.52 -20.46
CA GLY A 176 -18.74 7.83 -20.86
C GLY A 176 -18.64 9.22 -21.48
N ARG A 177 -17.78 10.06 -20.91
CA ARG A 177 -16.87 10.92 -21.69
C ARG A 177 -15.62 11.19 -20.86
N ALA A 178 -14.58 10.41 -21.12
CA ALA A 178 -13.21 10.82 -20.84
C ALA A 178 -12.69 11.49 -22.11
N VAL A 179 -12.17 12.71 -21.99
CA VAL A 179 -11.36 13.35 -23.03
C VAL A 179 -10.00 13.62 -22.38
N ALA A 180 -8.98 12.94 -22.90
CA ALA A 180 -7.61 13.40 -22.85
C ALA A 180 -7.34 14.01 -24.22
N GLU A 181 -7.05 15.30 -24.28
CA GLU A 181 -6.50 15.90 -25.50
C GLU A 181 -4.98 15.98 -25.37
N ALA A 182 -4.33 15.33 -26.33
CA ALA A 182 -2.91 15.36 -26.55
C ALA A 182 -2.49 16.73 -27.09
N HIS A 183 -1.33 17.21 -26.65
CA HIS A 183 -0.62 18.31 -27.26
C HIS A 183 -0.14 17.91 -28.66
N ASP A 184 -0.71 18.51 -29.70
CA ASP A 184 -0.09 18.53 -31.03
C ASP A 184 0.90 19.70 -31.10
N VAL A 185 2.18 19.36 -31.26
CA VAL A 185 3.25 20.27 -31.63
C VAL A 185 3.38 20.21 -33.15
N GLU A 186 3.01 21.28 -33.84
CA GLU A 186 3.30 21.42 -35.27
C GLU A 186 4.70 22.04 -35.47
N PRO A 187 5.55 21.55 -36.39
CA PRO A 187 6.86 22.12 -36.62
C PRO A 187 6.81 23.30 -37.60
N ALA A 188 7.76 24.21 -37.40
CA ALA A 188 7.97 25.45 -38.13
C ALA A 188 8.04 25.32 -39.67
N ARG A 189 7.50 26.33 -40.36
CA ARG A 189 8.12 27.00 -41.51
C ARG A 189 7.78 28.49 -41.51
#